data_AF-A0A261Y2T5-F1
#
_entry.id   AF-A0A261Y2T5-F1
#
_cell.length_a   1.000
_cell.length_b   1.000
_cell.length_c   1.000
_cell.angle_alpha   90.00
_cell.angle_beta   90.00
_cell.angle_gamma   90.00
#
_symmetry.space_group_name_H-M   'P 1'
#
loop_
_entity.id
_entity.type
_entity.pdbx_description
1 polymer ?
#
loop_
_entity_poly.entity_id
_entity_poly.type
_entity_poly.pdbx_seq_one_letter_code
_entity_poly.pdbx_strand_id
1 'polypeptide(L)'
;MSCDLSDSRIAQAYEAIKSGSEIDWMLLGYNDTRDVISLYEAGSGGLDALRQRLGDEVLYALVRFEGRYLFINYVSNSVSGVRRARALVHGRAVGALFDVKKVTVANNTTAQINFTSPRELTATNLRQRLFQLGDVLSPAERDRTLGRPLTTESPNSHRTSIMSMVQNIEQPEEVLARRDRVEINRSKEEAERLQAEWKAREEYERKLRAERRRHPESGVTDLHIASAKNSSVGARWENGHYASSEEMNSPTDMIDTTVDQHQLVIARQQEAEKIRQEQEELARLEAEESKRQAEEIERREKEQREREAREAEEERQRQLEEQRQAELHRQQEEAMERERQAQIEREKAERAAREALERQRKLEEEEAERRRIQEEMERKRQAEIERRQREEAERETRRIEQERQEAVAKAEAIRQEKERRVAEEQRIKAEAERARQDKLNILSQLDEDSQEVLMSGHLSIQGGGSPFWKRRAFACLPSGLYLYPSELAQNPTTAIPLKNNIAHVQESHLDTLIPNSFQIILKDNKQYTIFCDSKREEQQLFELINHL
;
A
#
# COMPACT_ATOMS: atom_id res chain seq x y z
N MET A 1 -20.36 31.97 11.15
CA MET A 1 -19.13 32.04 11.96
C MET A 1 -18.04 31.39 11.13
N SER A 2 -17.01 32.16 10.79
CA SER A 2 -15.79 31.72 10.13
C SER A 2 -14.68 31.68 11.18
N CYS A 3 -13.83 30.67 11.14
CA CYS A 3 -12.59 30.68 11.90
C CYS A 3 -11.48 31.39 11.12
N ASP A 4 -10.58 32.07 11.83
CA ASP A 4 -9.31 32.53 11.29
C ASP A 4 -8.30 31.36 11.29
N LEU A 5 -7.55 31.25 10.20
CA LEU A 5 -6.55 30.20 9.91
C LEU A 5 -5.25 30.83 9.34
N SER A 6 -5.02 32.12 9.59
CA SER A 6 -3.89 32.91 9.05
C SER A 6 -2.51 32.57 9.66
N ASP A 7 -2.44 31.69 10.66
CA ASP A 7 -1.19 31.23 11.26
C ASP A 7 -0.34 30.42 10.25
N SER A 8 0.67 31.08 9.68
CA SER A 8 1.55 30.51 8.65
C SER A 8 2.29 29.25 9.09
N ARG A 9 2.44 29.03 10.40
CA ARG A 9 3.05 27.81 10.96
C ARG A 9 2.21 26.56 10.66
N ILE A 10 0.89 26.69 10.49
CA ILE A 10 -0.01 25.59 10.12
C ILE A 10 0.34 25.07 8.72
N ALA A 11 0.58 25.96 7.75
CA ALA A 11 0.97 25.59 6.40
C ALA A 11 2.37 24.94 6.37
N GLN A 12 3.30 25.45 7.17
CA GLN A 12 4.66 24.90 7.31
C GLN A 12 4.63 23.47 7.90
N ALA A 13 3.87 23.25 8.98
CA ALA A 13 3.72 21.93 9.59
C ALA A 13 3.00 20.93 8.67
N TYR A 14 1.98 21.38 7.92
CA TYR A 14 1.29 20.56 6.92
C TYR A 14 2.23 20.07 5.82
N GLU A 15 3.01 20.96 5.19
CA GLU A 15 3.96 20.54 4.14
C GLU A 15 5.13 19.72 4.70
N ALA A 16 5.51 19.90 5.97
CA ALA A 16 6.49 19.03 6.64
C ALA A 16 5.97 17.58 6.81
N ILE A 17 4.70 17.40 7.19
CA ILE A 17 4.05 16.08 7.30
C ILE A 17 3.88 15.43 5.91
N LYS A 18 3.51 16.23 4.91
CA LYS A 18 3.21 15.79 3.52
C LYS A 18 4.45 15.50 2.68
N SER A 19 5.54 16.25 2.86
CA SER A 19 6.88 15.91 2.33
C SER A 19 7.48 14.68 3.00
N GLY A 20 6.88 14.22 4.11
CA GLY A 20 7.22 12.98 4.78
C GLY A 20 8.44 13.07 5.69
N SER A 21 8.78 14.28 6.16
CA SER A 21 9.89 14.58 7.08
C SER A 21 9.78 13.85 8.44
N GLU A 22 10.64 14.19 9.39
CA GLU A 22 10.55 13.67 10.78
C GLU A 22 9.22 14.01 11.45
N ILE A 23 8.56 15.11 11.06
CA ILE A 23 7.25 15.49 11.58
C ILE A 23 6.19 14.54 10.98
N ASP A 24 5.49 13.81 11.85
CA ASP A 24 4.41 12.90 11.48
C ASP A 24 3.05 13.27 12.12
N TRP A 25 3.00 14.23 13.04
CA TRP A 25 1.75 14.85 13.52
C TRP A 25 1.87 16.36 13.77
N MET A 26 0.71 17.04 13.72
CA MET A 26 0.53 18.39 14.25
C MET A 26 -0.80 18.54 14.99
N LEU A 27 -0.83 19.47 15.94
CA LEU A 27 -1.94 19.77 16.84
C LEU A 27 -2.29 21.26 16.77
N LEU A 28 -3.55 21.55 16.48
CA LEU A 28 -4.12 22.89 16.40
C LEU A 28 -5.18 23.08 17.49
N GLY A 29 -5.26 24.31 18.01
CA GLY A 29 -6.29 24.68 18.98
C GLY A 29 -6.58 26.19 18.96
N TYR A 30 -7.39 26.63 19.92
CA TYR A 30 -7.94 27.99 19.95
C TYR A 30 -7.07 29.00 20.70
N ASN A 31 -6.13 28.55 21.54
CA ASN A 31 -5.24 29.36 22.38
C ASN A 31 -6.00 30.46 23.16
N ASP A 32 -7.04 30.02 23.89
CA ASP A 32 -8.06 30.82 24.59
C ASP A 32 -8.84 31.87 23.75
N THR A 33 -8.57 31.99 22.45
CA THR A 33 -9.41 32.80 21.56
C THR A 33 -10.75 32.12 21.28
N ARG A 34 -11.69 32.90 20.73
CA ARG A 34 -13.05 32.44 20.44
C ARG A 34 -13.18 31.73 19.09
N ASP A 35 -12.48 32.25 18.08
CA ASP A 35 -12.68 31.98 16.66
C ASP A 35 -11.36 31.98 15.83
N VAL A 36 -10.18 32.15 16.45
CA VAL A 36 -8.86 31.97 15.78
C VAL A 36 -8.36 30.55 16.07
N ILE A 37 -7.75 29.90 15.09
CA ILE A 37 -7.12 28.58 15.26
C ILE A 37 -5.64 28.69 14.91
N SER A 38 -4.79 28.20 15.80
CA SER A 38 -3.32 28.33 15.72
C SER A 38 -2.63 26.99 15.97
N LEU A 39 -1.40 26.84 15.46
CA LEU A 39 -0.54 25.70 15.76
C LEU A 39 -0.13 25.74 17.24
N TYR A 40 -0.47 24.68 17.99
CA TYR A 40 0.04 24.46 19.35
C TYR A 40 1.42 23.80 19.25
N GLU A 41 1.49 22.66 18.57
CA GLU A 41 2.69 21.82 18.51
C GLU A 41 2.68 20.97 17.23
N ALA A 42 3.87 20.60 16.74
CA ALA A 42 4.06 19.57 15.73
C ALA A 42 5.29 18.75 16.10
N GLY A 43 5.29 17.46 15.76
CA GLY A 43 6.36 16.56 16.18
C GLY A 43 6.37 15.20 15.49
N SER A 44 7.24 14.35 16.00
CA SER A 44 7.44 12.96 15.58
C SER A 44 6.83 11.98 16.59
N GLY A 45 6.84 10.67 16.29
CA GLY A 45 6.34 9.63 17.19
C GLY A 45 4.85 9.32 17.03
N GLY A 46 4.24 9.85 15.97
CA GLY A 46 2.91 9.50 15.49
C GLY A 46 1.82 9.60 16.54
N LEU A 47 0.98 8.56 16.57
CA LEU A 47 -0.25 8.58 17.35
C LEU A 47 -0.02 8.66 18.87
N ASP A 48 1.02 8.01 19.37
CA ASP A 48 1.27 7.93 20.81
C ASP A 48 1.89 9.20 21.38
N ALA A 49 2.69 9.92 20.60
CA ALA A 49 3.14 11.26 20.94
C ALA A 49 1.97 12.26 20.90
N LEU A 50 1.20 12.27 19.80
CA LEU A 50 0.00 13.11 19.67
C LEU A 50 -0.99 12.88 20.82
N ARG A 51 -1.25 11.63 21.20
CA ARG A 51 -2.19 11.26 22.28
C ARG A 51 -1.77 11.83 23.64
N GLN A 52 -0.47 11.99 23.90
CA GLN A 52 0.05 12.58 25.15
C GLN A 52 -0.11 14.11 25.21
N ARG A 53 -0.46 14.76 24.09
CA ARG A 53 -0.69 16.21 24.00
C ARG A 53 -2.17 16.62 24.00
N LEU A 54 -3.11 15.68 24.10
CA LEU A 54 -4.54 15.96 24.15
C LEU A 54 -4.98 16.43 25.56
N GLY A 55 -5.24 17.73 25.69
CA GLY A 55 -5.79 18.37 26.90
C GLY A 55 -7.33 18.40 26.96
N ASP A 56 -7.88 19.08 27.96
CA ASP A 56 -9.33 19.13 28.24
C ASP A 56 -10.09 20.22 27.45
N GLU A 57 -9.84 20.31 26.14
CA GLU A 57 -10.37 21.38 25.27
C GLU A 57 -10.87 20.90 23.89
N VAL A 58 -10.93 21.81 22.91
CA VAL A 58 -11.20 21.52 21.50
C VAL A 58 -9.87 21.56 20.74
N LEU A 59 -9.49 20.45 20.13
CA LEU A 59 -8.26 20.31 19.36
C LEU A 59 -8.54 19.68 18.00
N TYR A 60 -7.80 20.12 16.98
CA TYR A 60 -7.76 19.47 15.67
C TYR A 60 -6.36 18.94 15.45
N ALA A 61 -6.23 17.71 14.94
CA ALA A 61 -4.92 17.16 14.62
C ALA A 61 -4.88 16.58 13.21
N LEU A 62 -3.70 16.64 12.59
CA LEU A 62 -3.38 15.87 11.40
C LEU A 62 -2.24 14.92 11.77
N VAL A 63 -2.39 13.63 11.49
CA VAL A 63 -1.35 12.62 11.73
C VAL A 63 -1.18 11.70 10.53
N ARG A 64 0.08 11.39 10.21
CA ARG A 64 0.47 10.37 9.23
C ARG A 64 0.51 9.01 9.93
N PHE A 65 -0.41 8.13 9.60
CA PHE A 65 -0.60 6.81 10.19
C PHE A 65 -0.71 5.76 9.08
N GLU A 66 0.18 4.75 9.10
CA GLU A 66 0.19 3.66 8.10
C GLU A 66 0.22 4.16 6.64
N GLY A 67 1.03 5.20 6.39
CA GLY A 67 1.17 5.85 5.08
C GLY A 67 0.04 6.80 4.69
N ARG A 68 -1.02 6.90 5.50
CA ARG A 68 -2.23 7.70 5.25
C ARG A 68 -2.27 8.93 6.15
N TYR A 69 -2.95 9.97 5.71
CA TYR A 69 -3.22 11.15 6.55
C TYR A 69 -4.56 10.98 7.26
N LEU A 70 -4.63 11.32 8.54
CA LEU A 70 -5.86 11.25 9.34
C LEU A 70 -6.14 12.62 9.95
N PHE A 71 -7.32 13.17 9.65
CA PHE A 71 -7.79 14.41 10.25
C PHE A 71 -8.68 14.10 11.45
N ILE A 72 -8.19 14.43 12.64
CA ILE A 72 -8.83 14.16 13.92
C ILE A 72 -9.47 15.46 14.43
N ASN A 73 -10.76 15.39 14.74
CA ASN A 73 -11.48 16.42 15.48
C ASN A 73 -11.73 15.91 16.90
N TYR A 74 -10.98 16.43 17.86
CA TYR A 74 -11.04 16.03 19.26
C TYR A 74 -11.78 17.10 20.09
N VAL A 75 -12.78 16.67 20.87
CA VAL A 75 -13.54 17.58 21.74
C VAL A 75 -13.78 16.91 23.09
N SER A 76 -12.98 17.25 24.10
CA SER A 76 -13.08 16.66 25.45
C SER A 76 -14.51 16.77 26.02
N ASN A 77 -14.89 15.84 26.87
CA ASN A 77 -16.19 15.83 27.54
C ASN A 77 -16.40 17.03 28.49
N SER A 78 -15.33 17.72 28.92
CA SER A 78 -15.38 19.01 29.62
C SER A 78 -16.02 20.14 28.80
N VAL A 79 -16.00 20.04 27.46
CA VAL A 79 -16.36 21.13 26.55
C VAL A 79 -17.88 21.27 26.43
N SER A 80 -18.37 22.48 26.73
CA SER A 80 -19.80 22.83 26.67
C SER A 80 -20.41 22.63 25.27
N GLY A 81 -21.72 22.33 25.23
CA GLY A 81 -22.44 22.02 23.99
C GLY A 81 -22.30 23.09 22.89
N VAL A 82 -22.25 24.38 23.25
CA VAL A 82 -22.08 25.49 22.30
C VAL A 82 -20.65 25.51 21.72
N ARG A 83 -19.62 25.27 22.54
CA ARG A 83 -18.22 25.19 22.08
C ARG A 83 -17.99 23.92 21.24
N ARG A 84 -18.65 22.80 21.58
CA ARG A 84 -18.69 21.55 20.79
C ARG A 84 -19.39 21.73 19.43
N ALA A 85 -20.51 22.45 19.39
CA ALA A 85 -21.21 22.75 18.13
C ALA A 85 -20.37 23.65 17.21
N ARG A 86 -19.72 24.69 17.75
CA ARG A 86 -18.76 25.52 16.97
C ARG A 86 -17.58 24.70 16.49
N ALA A 87 -17.03 23.83 17.33
CA ALA A 87 -15.90 22.96 16.99
C ALA A 87 -16.16 22.12 15.73
N LEU A 88 -17.35 21.52 15.63
CA LEU A 88 -17.79 20.72 14.49
C LEU A 88 -17.99 21.53 13.20
N VAL A 89 -18.36 22.82 13.30
CA VAL A 89 -18.46 23.73 12.15
C VAL A 89 -17.07 24.15 11.68
N HIS A 90 -16.23 24.65 12.59
CA HIS A 90 -14.88 25.11 12.28
C HIS A 90 -13.97 23.96 11.79
N GLY A 91 -14.15 22.75 12.32
CA GLY A 91 -13.43 21.56 11.87
C GLY A 91 -13.65 21.22 10.39
N ARG A 92 -14.73 21.70 9.74
CA ARG A 92 -14.91 21.59 8.29
C ARG A 92 -13.99 22.55 7.51
N ALA A 93 -13.80 23.76 8.02
CA ALA A 93 -12.89 24.74 7.42
C ALA A 93 -11.42 24.35 7.64
N VAL A 94 -11.07 23.86 8.84
CA VAL A 94 -9.74 23.29 9.14
C VAL A 94 -9.46 22.09 8.23
N GLY A 95 -10.39 21.14 8.11
CA GLY A 95 -10.22 19.97 7.23
C GLY A 95 -10.08 20.34 5.75
N ALA A 96 -10.73 21.42 5.30
CA ALA A 96 -10.62 21.91 3.92
C ALA A 96 -9.27 22.59 3.63
N LEU A 97 -8.54 23.08 4.63
CA LEU A 97 -7.23 23.74 4.46
C LEU A 97 -6.17 22.77 3.93
N PHE A 98 -6.22 21.50 4.35
CA PHE A 98 -5.18 20.49 4.09
C PHE A 98 -5.28 19.82 2.71
N ASP A 99 -5.94 20.48 1.76
CA ASP A 99 -6.38 19.96 0.45
C ASP A 99 -6.88 18.50 0.49
N VAL A 100 -7.64 18.18 1.54
CA VAL A 100 -8.26 16.87 1.78
C VAL A 100 -9.46 16.73 0.84
N LYS A 101 -9.15 16.64 -0.45
CA LYS A 101 -10.06 16.10 -1.44
C LYS A 101 -10.42 14.68 -1.01
N LYS A 102 -11.69 14.31 -1.16
CA LYS A 102 -12.14 12.92 -1.00
C LYS A 102 -11.63 12.10 -2.18
N VAL A 103 -10.35 11.75 -2.15
CA VAL A 103 -9.70 10.94 -3.18
C VAL A 103 -10.15 9.49 -2.99
N THR A 104 -11.28 9.17 -3.59
CA THR A 104 -11.55 7.80 -4.02
C THR A 104 -10.51 7.41 -5.06
N VAL A 105 -10.00 6.17 -4.98
CA VAL A 105 -8.94 5.56 -5.82
C VAL A 105 -7.49 5.89 -5.39
N ALA A 106 -6.76 4.82 -5.05
CA ALA A 106 -5.31 4.72 -4.94
C ALA A 106 -4.56 5.63 -3.92
N ASN A 107 -4.24 5.01 -2.78
CA ASN A 107 -3.02 5.22 -1.98
C ASN A 107 -2.97 6.42 -1.00
N ASN A 108 -3.84 7.43 -1.11
CA ASN A 108 -3.88 8.56 -0.17
C ASN A 108 -5.27 8.77 0.50
N THR A 109 -5.92 7.69 0.96
CA THR A 109 -7.18 7.81 1.72
C THR A 109 -6.97 8.69 2.94
N THR A 110 -7.71 9.79 3.03
CA THR A 110 -7.76 10.63 4.23
C THR A 110 -9.11 10.49 4.91
N ALA A 111 -9.10 10.09 6.19
CA ALA A 111 -10.30 9.96 7.00
C ALA A 111 -10.47 11.16 7.96
N GLN A 112 -11.69 11.68 8.07
CA GLN A 112 -12.09 12.56 9.16
C GLN A 112 -12.71 11.73 10.28
N ILE A 113 -12.13 11.76 11.48
CA ILE A 113 -12.61 10.99 12.63
C ILE A 113 -12.83 11.94 13.82
N ASN A 114 -13.94 11.75 14.54
CA ASN A 114 -14.27 12.53 15.73
C ASN A 114 -14.06 11.68 16.98
N PHE A 115 -13.43 12.24 18.02
CA PHE A 115 -13.16 11.59 19.29
C PHE A 115 -13.50 12.50 20.47
N THR A 116 -13.93 11.93 21.60
CA THR A 116 -14.20 12.69 22.85
C THR A 116 -13.33 12.26 24.03
N SER A 117 -12.56 11.18 23.88
CA SER A 117 -11.64 10.67 24.91
C SER A 117 -10.27 10.31 24.30
N PRO A 118 -9.14 10.73 24.91
CA PRO A 118 -7.80 10.32 24.44
C PRO A 118 -7.58 8.80 24.48
N ARG A 119 -8.39 8.07 25.28
CA ARG A 119 -8.36 6.59 25.34
C ARG A 119 -8.96 5.92 24.10
N GLU A 120 -9.78 6.62 23.32
CA GLU A 120 -10.33 6.12 22.06
C GLU A 120 -9.29 6.18 20.93
N LEU A 121 -8.28 7.06 21.04
CA LEU A 121 -7.27 7.28 20.01
C LEU A 121 -6.15 6.22 20.08
N THR A 122 -6.50 4.96 19.78
CA THR A 122 -5.53 3.85 19.67
C THR A 122 -5.37 3.40 18.22
N ALA A 123 -4.22 2.81 17.89
CA ALA A 123 -3.96 2.24 16.56
C ALA A 123 -5.02 1.20 16.16
N THR A 124 -5.46 0.36 17.10
CA THR A 124 -6.53 -0.63 16.88
C THR A 124 -7.87 0.03 16.51
N ASN A 125 -8.27 1.06 17.26
CA ASN A 125 -9.52 1.78 17.01
C ASN A 125 -9.46 2.55 15.67
N LEU A 126 -8.31 3.15 15.32
CA LEU A 126 -8.13 3.81 14.02
C LEU A 126 -8.20 2.83 12.86
N ARG A 127 -7.53 1.67 12.93
CA ARG A 127 -7.64 0.60 11.93
C ARG A 127 -9.09 0.14 11.77
N GLN A 128 -9.81 -0.06 12.88
CA GLN A 128 -11.23 -0.44 12.85
C GLN A 128 -12.12 0.65 12.21
N ARG A 129 -11.87 1.93 12.50
CA ARG A 129 -12.59 3.06 11.88
C ARG A 129 -12.27 3.21 10.39
N LEU A 130 -11.02 3.04 9.98
CA LEU A 130 -10.61 3.06 8.57
C LEU A 130 -11.28 1.94 7.77
N PHE A 131 -11.29 0.73 8.32
CA PHE A 131 -12.01 -0.41 7.74
C PHE A 131 -13.52 -0.16 7.63
N GLN A 132 -14.15 0.43 8.67
CA GLN A 132 -15.57 0.84 8.64
C GLN A 132 -15.89 1.91 7.58
N LEU A 133 -14.91 2.75 7.19
CA LEU A 133 -15.10 3.81 6.20
C LEU A 133 -15.01 3.32 4.75
N GLY A 134 -15.07 2.01 4.52
CA GLY A 134 -15.05 1.39 3.19
C GLY A 134 -13.66 1.11 2.65
N ASP A 135 -12.61 1.33 3.43
CA ASP A 135 -11.23 1.05 3.05
C ASP A 135 -10.92 -0.45 3.22
N VAL A 136 -11.47 -1.23 2.28
CA VAL A 136 -11.15 -2.65 2.11
C VAL A 136 -9.75 -2.75 1.52
N LEU A 137 -8.74 -2.63 2.38
CA LEU A 137 -7.35 -2.99 2.08
C LEU A 137 -7.32 -4.31 1.30
N SER A 138 -6.83 -4.25 0.06
CA SER A 138 -6.68 -5.42 -0.78
C SER A 138 -5.88 -6.48 -0.04
N PRO A 139 -6.29 -7.77 -0.01
CA PRO A 139 -5.53 -8.81 0.67
C PRO A 139 -4.04 -8.86 0.25
N ALA A 140 -3.74 -8.49 -0.99
CA ALA A 140 -2.37 -8.40 -1.53
C ALA A 140 -1.46 -7.36 -0.86
N GLU A 141 -1.99 -6.38 -0.12
CA GLU A 141 -1.18 -5.40 0.61
C GLU A 141 -0.88 -5.83 2.05
N ARG A 142 -1.70 -6.72 2.63
CA ARG A 142 -1.47 -7.27 3.98
C ARG A 142 -0.23 -8.17 4.03
N ASP A 143 0.11 -8.80 2.91
CA ASP A 143 1.20 -9.78 2.75
C ASP A 143 2.59 -9.12 2.52
N ARG A 144 2.67 -7.78 2.53
CA ARG A 144 3.91 -7.02 2.27
C ARG A 144 4.64 -6.51 3.51
N THR A 145 4.04 -6.57 4.69
CA THR A 145 4.64 -6.13 5.96
C THR A 145 4.91 -7.25 6.97
N LEU A 146 4.34 -8.44 6.75
CA LEU A 146 4.63 -9.68 7.48
C LEU A 146 4.72 -10.81 6.46
N GLY A 147 5.89 -11.41 6.28
CA GLY A 147 6.10 -12.39 5.21
C GLY A 147 5.80 -13.83 5.61
N ARG A 148 5.08 -14.54 4.72
CA ARG A 148 4.98 -16.02 4.60
C ARG A 148 4.17 -16.77 5.70
N PRO A 149 3.68 -17.99 5.42
CA PRO A 149 3.01 -18.48 4.19
C PRO A 149 1.56 -18.96 4.45
N LEU A 150 0.83 -19.27 3.36
CA LEU A 150 -0.48 -19.92 3.38
C LEU A 150 -0.39 -21.46 3.44
N THR A 151 -1.27 -22.09 4.21
CA THR A 151 -1.80 -23.45 3.94
C THR A 151 -3.31 -23.51 4.22
N THR A 152 -3.99 -24.54 3.70
CA THR A 152 -5.42 -24.57 3.42
C THR A 152 -6.32 -25.20 4.50
N GLU A 153 -7.63 -25.01 4.26
CA GLU A 153 -8.75 -25.90 4.63
C GLU A 153 -9.44 -25.79 6.01
N SER A 154 -10.69 -26.24 5.97
CA SER A 154 -11.74 -26.23 7.00
C SER A 154 -12.64 -27.44 6.73
N PRO A 155 -13.40 -27.96 7.71
CA PRO A 155 -14.85 -27.85 7.53
C PRO A 155 -15.72 -27.81 8.81
N ASN A 156 -16.96 -27.33 8.64
CA ASN A 156 -18.19 -27.73 9.38
C ASN A 156 -18.31 -27.35 10.88
N SER A 157 -19.49 -27.04 11.45
CA SER A 157 -20.87 -27.00 10.90
C SER A 157 -21.87 -26.24 11.82
N HIS A 158 -23.12 -26.11 11.33
CA HIS A 158 -24.39 -25.88 12.06
C HIS A 158 -24.73 -24.47 12.63
N ARG A 159 -26.01 -24.08 12.86
CA ARG A 159 -27.31 -24.38 12.18
C ARG A 159 -28.49 -23.59 12.82
N THR A 160 -28.92 -22.47 12.21
CA THR A 160 -30.32 -21.91 12.17
C THR A 160 -30.24 -20.53 11.47
N SER A 161 -31.10 -20.04 10.57
CA SER A 161 -32.49 -20.29 10.13
C SER A 161 -33.37 -19.06 10.35
N ILE A 162 -33.48 -18.19 9.34
CA ILE A 162 -34.60 -17.28 9.02
C ILE A 162 -34.56 -17.05 7.50
N MET A 163 -35.74 -16.85 6.88
CA MET A 163 -35.90 -16.86 5.42
C MET A 163 -35.86 -15.47 4.76
N SER A 164 -35.83 -15.51 3.42
CA SER A 164 -36.23 -14.44 2.47
C SER A 164 -35.43 -13.13 2.47
N MET A 165 -34.37 -13.10 1.65
CA MET A 165 -34.26 -12.18 0.50
C MET A 165 -33.22 -12.74 -0.48
N VAL A 166 -33.66 -13.24 -1.64
CA VAL A 166 -32.78 -13.82 -2.67
C VAL A 166 -33.10 -13.19 -4.02
N GLN A 167 -32.17 -12.37 -4.51
CA GLN A 167 -31.94 -12.09 -5.94
C GLN A 167 -30.53 -11.50 -6.08
N ASN A 168 -29.87 -11.75 -7.21
CA ASN A 168 -28.52 -11.30 -7.57
C ASN A 168 -27.38 -11.82 -6.66
N ILE A 169 -27.07 -13.11 -6.80
CA ILE A 169 -25.71 -13.63 -6.58
C ILE A 169 -25.09 -13.81 -7.99
N GLU A 170 -24.07 -13.03 -8.34
CA GLU A 170 -23.32 -13.24 -9.59
C GLU A 170 -22.62 -14.61 -9.55
N GLN A 171 -22.54 -15.30 -10.70
CA GLN A 171 -21.93 -16.62 -10.75
C GLN A 171 -20.40 -16.52 -10.63
N PRO A 172 -19.73 -17.42 -9.88
CA PRO A 172 -18.30 -17.31 -9.60
C PRO A 172 -17.41 -17.39 -10.86
N GLU A 173 -17.90 -17.98 -11.95
CA GLU A 173 -17.18 -18.02 -13.23
C GLU A 173 -17.02 -16.63 -13.87
N GLU A 174 -18.00 -15.72 -13.72
CA GLU A 174 -17.85 -14.33 -14.19
C GLU A 174 -16.77 -13.58 -13.41
N VAL A 175 -16.61 -13.85 -12.12
CA VAL A 175 -15.62 -13.17 -11.28
C VAL A 175 -14.20 -13.54 -11.71
N LEU A 176 -13.97 -14.81 -12.06
CA LEU A 176 -12.70 -15.28 -12.64
C LEU A 176 -12.48 -14.69 -14.04
N ALA A 177 -13.47 -14.77 -14.94
CA ALA A 177 -13.36 -14.22 -16.30
C ALA A 177 -13.14 -12.70 -16.33
N ARG A 178 -13.67 -11.95 -15.34
CA ARG A 178 -13.40 -10.51 -15.15
C ARG A 178 -11.96 -10.26 -14.68
N ARG A 179 -11.40 -11.13 -13.83
CA ARG A 179 -10.01 -11.02 -13.36
C ARG A 179 -9.01 -11.26 -14.50
N ASP A 180 -9.15 -12.34 -15.24
CA ASP A 180 -8.21 -12.72 -16.31
C ASP A 180 -8.13 -11.62 -17.39
N ARG A 181 -9.27 -11.00 -17.72
CA ARG A 181 -9.33 -9.84 -18.62
C ARG A 181 -8.53 -8.63 -18.13
N VAL A 182 -8.47 -8.38 -16.83
CA VAL A 182 -7.68 -7.26 -16.26
C VAL A 182 -6.18 -7.57 -16.35
N GLU A 183 -5.77 -8.81 -16.04
CA GLU A 183 -4.36 -9.20 -16.13
C GLU A 183 -3.88 -9.25 -17.61
N ILE A 184 -4.72 -9.68 -18.55
CA ILE A 184 -4.45 -9.63 -20.00
C ILE A 184 -4.34 -8.18 -20.51
N ASN A 185 -5.26 -7.29 -20.15
CA ASN A 185 -5.22 -5.88 -20.57
C ASN A 185 -3.96 -5.18 -20.06
N ARG A 186 -3.59 -5.41 -18.78
CA ARG A 186 -2.37 -4.86 -18.21
C ARG A 186 -1.10 -5.34 -18.92
N SER A 187 -1.03 -6.64 -19.25
CA SER A 187 0.09 -7.21 -20.02
C SER A 187 0.22 -6.54 -21.40
N LYS A 188 -0.91 -6.25 -22.06
CA LYS A 188 -0.96 -5.52 -23.34
C LYS A 188 -0.48 -4.07 -23.21
N GLU A 189 -0.88 -3.35 -22.16
CA GLU A 189 -0.42 -1.97 -21.89
C GLU A 189 1.09 -1.92 -21.59
N GLU A 190 1.61 -2.85 -20.78
CA GLU A 190 3.05 -2.94 -20.48
C GLU A 190 3.87 -3.29 -21.74
N ALA A 191 3.36 -4.17 -22.62
CA ALA A 191 3.98 -4.49 -23.91
C ALA A 191 3.97 -3.30 -24.90
N GLU A 192 2.86 -2.55 -25.00
CA GLU A 192 2.77 -1.34 -25.84
C GLU A 192 3.73 -0.25 -25.35
N ARG A 193 3.88 -0.09 -24.02
CA ARG A 193 4.85 0.86 -23.45
C ARG A 193 6.29 0.49 -23.78
N LEU A 194 6.67 -0.78 -23.64
CA LEU A 194 8.01 -1.27 -24.03
C LEU A 194 8.27 -1.10 -25.52
N GLN A 195 7.26 -1.31 -26.39
CA GLN A 195 7.41 -1.09 -27.83
C GLN A 195 7.58 0.41 -28.17
N ALA A 196 6.96 1.32 -27.42
CA ALA A 196 7.16 2.75 -27.55
C ALA A 196 8.56 3.20 -27.07
N GLU A 197 9.01 2.71 -25.91
CA GLU A 197 10.36 2.94 -25.38
C GLU A 197 11.45 2.48 -26.36
N TRP A 198 11.28 1.31 -26.97
CA TRP A 198 12.20 0.77 -27.99
C TRP A 198 12.26 1.66 -29.26
N LYS A 199 11.10 2.07 -29.80
CA LYS A 199 11.04 2.98 -30.96
C LYS A 199 11.70 4.34 -30.68
N ALA A 200 11.50 4.90 -29.49
CA ALA A 200 12.13 6.15 -29.07
C ALA A 200 13.67 6.02 -29.02
N ARG A 201 14.19 4.87 -28.56
CA ARG A 201 15.62 4.56 -28.53
C ARG A 201 16.20 4.43 -29.95
N GLU A 202 15.55 3.72 -30.86
CA GLU A 202 15.98 3.66 -32.27
C GLU A 202 16.04 5.05 -32.90
N GLU A 203 15.03 5.91 -32.65
CA GLU A 203 15.01 7.25 -33.22
C GLU A 203 16.11 8.15 -32.65
N TYR A 204 16.47 7.98 -31.37
CA TYR A 204 17.60 8.64 -30.73
C TYR A 204 18.95 8.17 -31.32
N GLU A 205 19.17 6.86 -31.46
CA GLU A 205 20.39 6.35 -32.12
C GLU A 205 20.48 6.81 -33.59
N ARG A 206 19.36 6.88 -34.31
CA ARG A 206 19.30 7.41 -35.67
C ARG A 206 19.70 8.89 -35.73
N LYS A 207 19.27 9.71 -34.77
CA LYS A 207 19.69 11.12 -34.62
C LYS A 207 21.19 11.21 -34.35
N LEU A 208 21.70 10.45 -33.37
CA LEU A 208 23.12 10.42 -33.00
C LEU A 208 24.03 9.99 -34.19
N ARG A 209 23.61 9.00 -34.98
CA ARG A 209 24.32 8.56 -36.20
C ARG A 209 24.27 9.61 -37.32
N ALA A 210 23.19 10.39 -37.44
CA ALA A 210 23.10 11.49 -38.39
C ALA A 210 23.96 12.70 -37.97
N GLU A 211 24.07 12.96 -36.66
CA GLU A 211 24.86 14.04 -36.09
C GLU A 211 26.37 13.78 -36.23
N ARG A 212 26.83 12.55 -35.93
CA ARG A 212 28.21 12.09 -36.23
C ARG A 212 28.58 12.16 -37.72
N ARG A 213 27.60 12.21 -38.64
CA ARG A 213 27.83 12.42 -40.08
C ARG A 213 27.91 13.91 -40.48
N ARG A 214 27.52 14.84 -39.61
CA ARG A 214 27.61 16.29 -39.85
C ARG A 214 28.93 16.89 -39.35
N HIS A 215 29.55 16.27 -38.36
CA HIS A 215 30.85 16.67 -37.81
C HIS A 215 31.86 15.52 -37.93
N PRO A 216 32.47 15.30 -39.13
CA PRO A 216 33.73 14.59 -39.21
C PRO A 216 34.79 15.39 -38.42
N GLU A 217 35.47 14.75 -37.48
CA GLU A 217 36.29 15.43 -36.47
C GLU A 217 37.52 16.12 -37.07
N SER A 218 37.60 17.44 -36.90
CA SER A 218 38.70 18.27 -37.40
C SER A 218 39.92 18.26 -36.46
N GLY A 219 40.62 17.12 -36.42
CA GLY A 219 42.05 17.03 -36.10
C GLY A 219 42.51 17.19 -34.64
N VAL A 220 43.32 16.22 -34.18
CA VAL A 220 44.37 16.44 -33.17
C VAL A 220 45.68 15.86 -33.71
N THR A 221 46.78 16.50 -33.35
CA THR A 221 48.12 16.47 -33.98
C THR A 221 48.96 15.21 -33.81
N ASP A 222 49.78 14.96 -34.85
CA ASP A 222 51.19 14.54 -34.84
C ASP A 222 51.71 13.45 -33.88
N LEU A 223 52.42 12.47 -34.50
CA LEU A 223 53.71 12.02 -33.95
C LEU A 223 54.65 11.57 -35.07
N HIS A 224 55.90 12.05 -35.04
CA HIS A 224 56.93 11.78 -36.05
C HIS A 224 57.51 10.36 -35.94
N ILE A 225 57.64 9.65 -37.07
CA ILE A 225 58.80 8.80 -37.38
C ILE A 225 59.17 9.03 -38.85
N ALA A 226 60.45 9.26 -39.14
CA ALA A 226 60.96 9.45 -40.50
C ALA A 226 61.89 8.30 -40.91
N SER A 227 61.75 7.79 -42.14
CA SER A 227 62.85 7.06 -42.81
C SER A 227 62.72 6.99 -44.35
N ALA A 228 63.74 7.57 -45.01
CA ALA A 228 64.40 7.16 -46.25
C ALA A 228 63.66 6.46 -47.44
N LYS A 229 63.64 7.23 -48.55
CA LYS A 229 64.21 6.89 -49.89
C LYS A 229 63.46 5.99 -50.90
N ASN A 230 63.76 6.32 -52.17
CA ASN A 230 63.48 5.65 -53.46
C ASN A 230 61.99 5.48 -53.82
N SER A 231 61.44 6.04 -54.91
CA SER A 231 61.90 6.30 -56.28
C SER A 231 62.17 5.04 -57.12
N SER A 232 61.17 4.62 -57.91
CA SER A 232 61.25 4.53 -59.40
C SER A 232 60.16 3.63 -60.02
N VAL A 233 59.05 4.22 -60.51
CA VAL A 233 58.23 3.64 -61.60
C VAL A 233 57.74 4.80 -62.45
N GLY A 234 58.16 4.88 -63.71
CA GLY A 234 57.90 6.01 -64.59
C GLY A 234 57.41 5.61 -65.98
N ALA A 235 56.15 5.94 -66.26
CA ALA A 235 55.52 6.07 -67.58
C ALA A 235 55.51 4.86 -68.54
N ARG A 236 54.46 4.82 -69.37
CA ARG A 236 54.18 3.80 -70.38
C ARG A 236 53.91 4.51 -71.71
N TRP A 237 54.62 4.09 -72.77
CA TRP A 237 54.34 4.22 -74.21
C TRP A 237 53.28 5.24 -74.70
N GLU A 238 53.63 6.07 -75.69
CA GLU A 238 53.03 5.97 -77.04
C GLU A 238 53.75 6.77 -78.16
N ASN A 239 53.85 6.13 -79.33
CA ASN A 239 53.81 6.61 -80.73
C ASN A 239 54.46 7.94 -81.21
N GLY A 240 55.22 7.84 -82.32
CA GLY A 240 55.56 8.95 -83.22
C GLY A 240 56.35 8.51 -84.48
N HIS A 241 55.81 8.73 -85.68
CA HIS A 241 56.49 8.48 -86.97
C HIS A 241 57.38 9.67 -87.39
N TYR A 242 58.44 9.42 -88.18
CA TYR A 242 58.54 9.88 -89.59
C TYR A 242 59.75 9.23 -90.31
N ALA A 243 59.96 9.52 -91.60
CA ALA A 243 60.88 8.80 -92.49
C ALA A 243 61.86 9.72 -93.26
N SER A 244 63.02 9.17 -93.66
CA SER A 244 63.93 9.52 -94.78
C SER A 244 65.21 8.66 -94.67
N SER A 245 66.13 8.54 -95.63
CA SER A 245 66.10 8.33 -97.10
C SER A 245 67.58 8.21 -97.57
N GLU A 246 67.83 7.61 -98.75
CA GLU A 246 69.09 7.75 -99.53
C GLU A 246 70.42 7.27 -98.87
N GLU A 247 71.56 7.07 -99.56
CA GLU A 247 71.89 7.19 -100.99
C GLU A 247 72.93 6.13 -101.46
N MET A 248 73.19 6.05 -102.77
CA MET A 248 74.27 5.25 -103.39
C MET A 248 75.62 5.99 -103.41
N ASN A 249 76.73 5.29 -103.70
CA ASN A 249 77.77 5.86 -104.56
C ASN A 249 78.61 4.80 -105.32
N SER A 250 79.40 5.24 -106.30
CA SER A 250 79.91 4.37 -107.41
C SER A 250 81.42 4.62 -107.77
N PRO A 251 81.99 4.54 -109.01
CA PRO A 251 83.19 3.71 -109.25
C PRO A 251 84.34 4.40 -110.04
N THR A 252 85.12 3.59 -110.80
CA THR A 252 85.98 3.89 -111.99
C THR A 252 87.48 4.23 -111.78
N ASP A 253 88.38 3.57 -112.55
CA ASP A 253 89.28 4.21 -113.56
C ASP A 253 90.13 3.20 -114.38
N MET A 254 90.90 3.65 -115.40
CA MET A 254 91.63 2.85 -116.44
C MET A 254 93.10 3.36 -116.64
N ILE A 255 93.96 3.07 -117.65
CA ILE A 255 94.00 2.48 -119.04
C ILE A 255 95.47 2.02 -119.33
N ASP A 256 95.91 1.32 -120.40
CA ASP A 256 95.29 0.71 -121.61
C ASP A 256 95.78 -0.77 -121.82
N THR A 257 96.70 -1.23 -122.70
CA THR A 257 97.54 -0.64 -123.77
C THR A 257 97.95 -1.67 -124.85
N THR A 258 97.90 -1.30 -126.15
CA THR A 258 98.51 -1.90 -127.37
C THR A 258 98.99 -3.38 -127.37
N VAL A 259 98.29 -4.32 -128.04
CA VAL A 259 98.40 -4.71 -129.48
C VAL A 259 99.57 -5.68 -129.82
N ASP A 260 99.23 -6.93 -130.17
CA ASP A 260 99.60 -7.56 -131.45
C ASP A 260 98.60 -8.67 -131.88
N GLN A 261 98.50 -8.93 -133.17
CA GLN A 261 97.29 -9.22 -133.91
C GLN A 261 96.71 -10.65 -133.86
N HIS A 262 95.47 -10.70 -133.36
CA HIS A 262 94.31 -11.34 -134.00
C HIS A 262 94.21 -12.89 -134.10
N GLN A 263 95.27 -13.66 -134.40
CA GLN A 263 95.15 -15.13 -134.46
C GLN A 263 95.04 -15.77 -133.07
N LEU A 264 95.68 -15.17 -132.06
CA LEU A 264 95.59 -15.63 -130.66
C LEU A 264 94.18 -15.43 -130.06
N VAL A 265 93.36 -14.55 -130.65
CA VAL A 265 92.06 -14.13 -130.11
C VAL A 265 91.02 -15.25 -130.23
N ILE A 266 90.97 -15.97 -131.36
CA ILE A 266 89.97 -17.02 -131.58
C ILE A 266 90.24 -18.22 -130.66
N ALA A 267 91.50 -18.62 -130.53
CA ALA A 267 91.90 -19.67 -129.58
C ALA A 267 91.59 -19.26 -128.13
N ARG A 268 91.96 -18.03 -127.72
CA ARG A 268 91.62 -17.52 -126.39
C ARG A 268 90.12 -17.35 -126.14
N GLN A 269 89.30 -17.09 -127.17
CA GLN A 269 87.85 -17.05 -126.99
C GLN A 269 87.29 -18.44 -126.70
N GLN A 270 87.70 -19.47 -127.44
CA GLN A 270 87.25 -20.84 -127.18
C GLN A 270 87.78 -21.38 -125.84
N GLU A 271 89.02 -21.06 -125.49
CA GLU A 271 89.62 -21.43 -124.20
C GLU A 271 88.98 -20.67 -123.02
N ALA A 272 88.67 -19.38 -123.19
CA ALA A 272 87.96 -18.58 -122.18
C ALA A 272 86.48 -18.97 -122.04
N GLU A 273 85.78 -19.37 -123.12
CA GLU A 273 84.43 -19.91 -123.02
C GLU A 273 84.43 -21.27 -122.32
N LYS A 274 85.42 -22.13 -122.58
CA LYS A 274 85.59 -23.39 -121.86
C LYS A 274 85.89 -23.17 -120.37
N ILE A 275 86.82 -22.27 -120.04
CA ILE A 275 87.11 -21.86 -118.65
C ILE A 275 85.86 -21.26 -117.99
N ARG A 276 85.06 -20.46 -118.71
CA ARG A 276 83.82 -19.89 -118.17
C ARG A 276 82.77 -20.96 -117.92
N GLN A 277 82.62 -21.94 -118.81
CA GLN A 277 81.72 -23.09 -118.60
C GLN A 277 82.17 -23.95 -117.42
N GLU A 278 83.48 -24.22 -117.29
CA GLU A 278 84.04 -24.96 -116.16
C GLU A 278 83.88 -24.18 -114.83
N GLN A 279 84.04 -22.86 -114.83
CA GLN A 279 83.76 -22.00 -113.67
C GLN A 279 82.26 -21.89 -113.35
N GLU A 280 81.39 -21.85 -114.34
CA GLU A 280 79.93 -21.78 -114.18
C GLU A 280 79.35 -23.12 -113.68
N GLU A 281 79.95 -24.25 -114.08
CA GLU A 281 79.67 -25.57 -113.51
C GLU A 281 80.24 -25.73 -112.08
N LEU A 282 81.47 -25.26 -111.82
CA LEU A 282 82.05 -25.28 -110.46
C LEU A 282 81.24 -24.44 -109.48
N ALA A 283 80.89 -23.19 -109.84
CA ALA A 283 80.09 -22.30 -109.02
C ALA A 283 78.66 -22.86 -108.79
N ARG A 284 78.11 -23.62 -109.75
CA ARG A 284 76.84 -24.32 -109.58
C ARG A 284 76.94 -25.48 -108.58
N LEU A 285 78.05 -26.22 -108.58
CA LEU A 285 78.31 -27.27 -107.60
C LEU A 285 78.55 -26.68 -106.19
N GLU A 286 79.35 -25.63 -106.07
CA GLU A 286 79.58 -24.92 -104.81
C GLU A 286 78.29 -24.30 -104.24
N ALA A 287 77.41 -23.75 -105.10
CA ALA A 287 76.09 -23.27 -104.70
C ALA A 287 75.15 -24.40 -104.25
N GLU A 288 75.18 -25.56 -104.91
CA GLU A 288 74.37 -26.72 -104.50
C GLU A 288 74.88 -27.32 -103.17
N GLU A 289 76.20 -27.41 -102.98
CA GLU A 289 76.80 -27.86 -101.72
C GLU A 289 76.52 -26.87 -100.58
N SER A 290 76.69 -25.56 -100.81
CA SER A 290 76.34 -24.52 -99.84
C SER A 290 74.87 -24.58 -99.44
N LYS A 291 73.98 -24.85 -100.40
CA LYS A 291 72.54 -25.03 -100.14
C LYS A 291 72.28 -26.28 -99.29
N ARG A 292 72.91 -27.41 -99.58
CA ARG A 292 72.79 -28.64 -98.78
C ARG A 292 73.31 -28.45 -97.35
N GLN A 293 74.40 -27.70 -97.16
CA GLN A 293 74.91 -27.35 -95.83
C GLN A 293 73.94 -26.44 -95.07
N ALA A 294 73.34 -25.44 -95.72
CA ALA A 294 72.33 -24.58 -95.11
C ALA A 294 71.06 -25.36 -94.70
N GLU A 295 70.54 -26.24 -95.57
CA GLU A 295 69.39 -27.11 -95.28
C GLU A 295 69.68 -28.09 -94.13
N GLU A 296 70.93 -28.58 -93.99
CA GLU A 296 71.30 -29.41 -92.84
C GLU A 296 71.41 -28.63 -91.53
N ILE A 297 71.95 -27.40 -91.56
CA ILE A 297 72.01 -26.51 -90.38
C ILE A 297 70.60 -26.15 -89.92
N GLU A 298 69.70 -25.76 -90.83
CA GLU A 298 68.30 -25.45 -90.49
C GLU A 298 67.58 -26.67 -89.89
N ARG A 299 67.81 -27.87 -90.43
CA ARG A 299 67.24 -29.10 -89.85
C ARG A 299 67.77 -29.36 -88.43
N ARG A 300 69.07 -29.17 -88.18
CA ARG A 300 69.67 -29.33 -86.85
C ARG A 300 69.14 -28.30 -85.85
N GLU A 301 69.02 -27.03 -86.22
CA GLU A 301 68.41 -26.00 -85.36
C GLU A 301 66.95 -26.32 -85.04
N LYS A 302 66.17 -26.78 -86.03
CA LYS A 302 64.78 -27.17 -85.81
C LYS A 302 64.65 -28.39 -84.89
N GLU A 303 65.46 -29.43 -85.12
CA GLU A 303 65.52 -30.61 -84.25
C GLU A 303 65.92 -30.24 -82.81
N GLN A 304 66.79 -29.25 -82.62
CA GLN A 304 67.16 -28.76 -81.29
C GLN A 304 66.01 -27.99 -80.62
N ARG A 305 65.39 -27.03 -81.30
CA ARG A 305 64.25 -26.26 -80.77
C ARG A 305 63.05 -27.15 -80.44
N GLU A 306 62.80 -28.21 -81.21
CA GLU A 306 61.75 -29.19 -80.91
C GLU A 306 62.06 -30.09 -79.70
N ARG A 307 63.33 -30.24 -79.29
CA ARG A 307 63.70 -30.93 -78.04
C ARG A 307 63.56 -29.98 -76.84
N GLU A 308 64.15 -28.79 -76.93
CA GLU A 308 64.09 -27.76 -75.89
C GLU A 308 62.62 -27.40 -75.55
N ALA A 309 61.74 -27.34 -76.55
CA ALA A 309 60.31 -27.11 -76.34
C ALA A 309 59.61 -28.24 -75.58
N ARG A 310 59.96 -29.52 -75.84
CA ARG A 310 59.38 -30.69 -75.14
C ARG A 310 59.88 -30.79 -73.70
N GLU A 311 61.18 -30.57 -73.49
CA GLU A 311 61.78 -30.58 -72.15
C GLU A 311 61.16 -29.47 -71.27
N ALA A 312 60.95 -28.27 -71.83
CA ALA A 312 60.27 -27.17 -71.13
C ALA A 312 58.76 -27.41 -70.91
N GLU A 313 58.10 -28.24 -71.74
CA GLU A 313 56.70 -28.63 -71.51
C GLU A 313 56.59 -29.72 -70.43
N GLU A 314 57.46 -30.73 -70.45
CA GLU A 314 57.55 -31.74 -69.38
C GLU A 314 57.86 -31.11 -68.02
N GLU A 315 58.80 -30.17 -67.95
CA GLU A 315 59.14 -29.51 -66.68
C GLU A 315 57.94 -28.75 -66.10
N ARG A 316 57.18 -28.04 -66.96
CA ARG A 316 55.94 -27.35 -66.54
C ARG A 316 54.87 -28.32 -66.06
N GLN A 317 54.73 -29.48 -66.68
CA GLN A 317 53.78 -30.50 -66.23
C GLN A 317 54.19 -31.07 -64.85
N ARG A 318 55.49 -31.35 -64.65
CA ARG A 318 56.02 -31.82 -63.34
C ARG A 318 55.81 -30.78 -62.24
N GLN A 319 56.13 -29.50 -62.50
CA GLN A 319 55.90 -28.41 -61.53
C GLN A 319 54.42 -28.24 -61.18
N LEU A 320 53.50 -28.40 -62.15
CA LEU A 320 52.06 -28.32 -61.91
C LEU A 320 51.52 -29.52 -61.12
N GLU A 321 52.07 -30.71 -61.33
CA GLU A 321 51.71 -31.91 -60.56
C GLU A 321 52.26 -31.84 -59.13
N GLU A 322 53.51 -31.41 -58.94
CA GLU A 322 54.12 -31.19 -57.62
C GLU A 322 53.32 -30.15 -56.81
N GLN A 323 52.92 -29.02 -57.43
CA GLN A 323 52.06 -28.03 -56.79
C GLN A 323 50.70 -28.61 -56.35
N ARG A 324 50.08 -29.47 -57.17
CA ARG A 324 48.81 -30.15 -56.82
C ARG A 324 48.98 -31.16 -55.68
N GLN A 325 50.08 -31.90 -55.66
CA GLN A 325 50.38 -32.84 -54.56
C GLN A 325 50.67 -32.09 -53.26
N ALA A 326 51.42 -30.99 -53.30
CA ALA A 326 51.68 -30.13 -52.15
C ALA A 326 50.41 -29.44 -51.61
N GLU A 327 49.53 -28.96 -52.50
CA GLU A 327 48.24 -28.38 -52.10
C GLU A 327 47.33 -29.44 -51.46
N LEU A 328 47.25 -30.64 -52.03
CA LEU A 328 46.48 -31.75 -51.46
C LEU A 328 47.00 -32.18 -50.08
N HIS A 329 48.32 -32.25 -49.90
CA HIS A 329 48.93 -32.54 -48.60
C HIS A 329 48.54 -31.48 -47.55
N ARG A 330 48.64 -30.20 -47.92
CA ARG A 330 48.27 -29.08 -47.05
C ARG A 330 46.79 -29.13 -46.64
N GLN A 331 45.90 -29.46 -47.58
CA GLN A 331 44.47 -29.62 -47.29
C GLN A 331 44.19 -30.81 -46.34
N GLN A 332 44.98 -31.89 -46.42
CA GLN A 332 44.88 -33.03 -45.50
C GLN A 332 45.42 -32.69 -44.10
N GLU A 333 46.54 -31.96 -44.00
CA GLU A 333 47.08 -31.47 -42.73
C GLU A 333 46.12 -30.50 -42.03
N GLU A 334 45.58 -29.51 -42.75
CA GLU A 334 44.57 -28.60 -42.22
C GLU A 334 43.28 -29.32 -41.79
N ALA A 335 42.86 -30.38 -42.50
CA ALA A 335 41.71 -31.18 -42.10
C ALA A 335 41.96 -31.94 -40.78
N MET A 336 43.12 -32.61 -40.66
CA MET A 336 43.52 -33.32 -39.43
C MET A 336 43.70 -32.36 -38.24
N GLU A 337 44.25 -31.17 -38.45
CA GLU A 337 44.38 -30.19 -37.37
C GLU A 337 43.02 -29.66 -36.91
N ARG A 338 42.10 -29.34 -37.84
CA ARG A 338 40.73 -28.90 -37.49
C ARG A 338 39.96 -30.00 -36.75
N GLU A 339 40.09 -31.26 -37.13
CA GLU A 339 39.46 -32.39 -36.42
C GLU A 339 40.03 -32.54 -35.00
N ARG A 340 41.36 -32.45 -34.85
CA ARG A 340 42.04 -32.48 -33.54
C ARG A 340 41.63 -31.31 -32.63
N GLN A 341 41.48 -30.10 -33.18
CA GLN A 341 40.99 -28.94 -32.44
C GLN A 341 39.52 -29.15 -32.00
N ALA A 342 38.64 -29.60 -32.91
CA ALA A 342 37.24 -29.90 -32.60
C ALA A 342 37.08 -31.01 -31.55
N GLN A 343 37.98 -32.01 -31.52
CA GLN A 343 37.98 -33.05 -30.49
C GLN A 343 38.33 -32.47 -29.10
N ILE A 344 39.34 -31.61 -29.02
CA ILE A 344 39.75 -30.92 -27.78
C ILE A 344 38.63 -29.98 -27.28
N GLU A 345 37.91 -29.30 -28.16
CA GLU A 345 36.77 -28.45 -27.78
C GLU A 345 35.58 -29.27 -27.26
N ARG A 346 35.27 -30.42 -27.90
CA ARG A 346 34.24 -31.35 -27.41
C ARG A 346 34.55 -31.89 -26.02
N GLU A 347 35.79 -32.29 -25.76
CA GLU A 347 36.22 -32.79 -24.44
C GLU A 347 36.10 -31.70 -23.35
N LYS A 348 36.54 -30.46 -23.67
CA LYS A 348 36.37 -29.30 -22.77
C LYS A 348 34.89 -28.99 -22.51
N ALA A 349 34.04 -29.07 -23.54
CA ALA A 349 32.61 -28.81 -23.41
C ALA A 349 31.90 -29.88 -22.56
N GLU A 350 32.22 -31.17 -22.75
CA GLU A 350 31.65 -32.24 -21.93
C GLU A 350 32.08 -32.11 -20.46
N ARG A 351 33.37 -31.81 -20.22
CA ARG A 351 33.88 -31.57 -18.87
C ARG A 351 33.18 -30.38 -18.19
N ALA A 352 33.03 -29.26 -18.91
CA ALA A 352 32.30 -28.10 -18.39
C ALA A 352 30.83 -28.42 -18.09
N ALA A 353 30.17 -29.22 -18.93
CA ALA A 353 28.80 -29.67 -18.70
C ALA A 353 28.66 -30.57 -17.46
N ARG A 354 29.60 -31.51 -17.24
CA ARG A 354 29.64 -32.34 -16.02
C ARG A 354 29.87 -31.49 -14.77
N GLU A 355 30.83 -30.57 -14.80
CA GLU A 355 31.11 -29.66 -13.68
C GLU A 355 29.94 -28.71 -13.38
N ALA A 356 29.18 -28.28 -14.40
CA ALA A 356 27.97 -27.48 -14.22
C ALA A 356 26.83 -28.28 -13.56
N LEU A 357 26.59 -29.51 -14.01
CA LEU A 357 25.56 -30.40 -13.47
C LEU A 357 25.84 -30.78 -12.00
N GLU A 358 27.12 -30.98 -11.64
CA GLU A 358 27.52 -31.26 -10.26
C GLU A 358 27.29 -30.04 -9.34
N ARG A 359 27.58 -28.81 -9.83
CA ARG A 359 27.29 -27.56 -9.09
C ARG A 359 25.79 -27.36 -8.90
N GLN A 360 24.98 -27.64 -9.93
CA GLN A 360 23.52 -27.54 -9.81
C GLN A 360 22.97 -28.50 -8.74
N ARG A 361 23.40 -29.78 -8.75
CA ARG A 361 23.00 -30.74 -7.72
C ARG A 361 23.36 -30.31 -6.29
N LYS A 362 24.54 -29.74 -6.10
CA LYS A 362 24.98 -29.24 -4.78
C LYS A 362 24.14 -28.05 -4.30
N LEU A 363 23.71 -27.16 -5.20
CA LEU A 363 22.79 -26.07 -4.87
C LEU A 363 21.37 -26.58 -4.54
N GLU A 364 20.87 -27.57 -5.28
CA GLU A 364 19.58 -28.22 -5.01
C GLU A 364 19.58 -28.95 -3.65
N GLU A 365 20.68 -29.60 -3.29
CA GLU A 365 20.87 -30.27 -2.00
C GLU A 365 20.97 -29.27 -0.84
N GLU A 366 21.75 -28.18 -0.99
CA GLU A 366 21.85 -27.12 0.02
C GLU A 366 20.53 -26.36 0.21
N GLU A 367 19.76 -26.11 -0.87
CA GLU A 367 18.40 -25.56 -0.76
C GLU A 367 17.46 -26.52 -0.02
N ALA A 368 17.54 -27.83 -0.28
CA ALA A 368 16.71 -28.82 0.41
C ALA A 368 17.03 -28.90 1.92
N GLU A 369 18.30 -28.81 2.30
CA GLU A 369 18.72 -28.75 3.71
C GLU A 369 18.25 -27.44 4.38
N ARG A 370 18.46 -26.29 3.73
CA ARG A 370 17.98 -24.98 4.22
C ARG A 370 16.46 -24.95 4.41
N ARG A 371 15.68 -25.57 3.51
CA ARG A 371 14.22 -25.71 3.65
C ARG A 371 13.84 -26.57 4.85
N ARG A 372 14.48 -27.72 5.05
CA ARG A 372 14.24 -28.60 6.23
C ARG A 372 14.51 -27.87 7.55
N ILE A 373 15.61 -27.13 7.64
CA ILE A 373 15.95 -26.33 8.83
C ILE A 373 14.91 -25.23 9.07
N GLN A 374 14.43 -24.56 8.01
CA GLN A 374 13.37 -23.56 8.12
C GLN A 374 12.05 -24.19 8.59
N GLU A 375 11.62 -25.32 8.01
CA GLU A 375 10.40 -26.05 8.37
C GLU A 375 10.44 -26.54 9.84
N GLU A 376 11.57 -27.04 10.32
CA GLU A 376 11.74 -27.45 11.72
C GLU A 376 11.66 -26.25 12.67
N MET A 377 12.25 -25.11 12.30
CA MET A 377 12.19 -23.87 13.07
C MET A 377 10.79 -23.24 13.09
N GLU A 378 10.07 -23.26 11.98
CA GLU A 378 8.68 -22.79 11.91
C GLU A 378 7.75 -23.70 12.70
N ARG A 379 7.92 -25.03 12.62
CA ARG A 379 7.17 -26.00 13.45
C ARG A 379 7.42 -25.82 14.95
N LYS A 380 8.67 -25.54 15.36
CA LYS A 380 9.02 -25.22 16.76
C LYS A 380 8.35 -23.92 17.23
N ARG A 381 8.35 -22.87 16.40
CA ARG A 381 7.66 -21.60 16.69
C ARG A 381 6.15 -21.77 16.83
N GLN A 382 5.52 -22.52 15.91
CA GLN A 382 4.08 -22.84 15.97
C GLN A 382 3.73 -23.59 17.26
N ALA A 383 4.51 -24.61 17.64
CA ALA A 383 4.30 -25.35 18.88
C ALA A 383 4.46 -24.48 20.15
N GLU A 384 5.39 -23.51 20.15
CA GLU A 384 5.52 -22.58 21.28
C GLU A 384 4.34 -21.60 21.36
N ILE A 385 3.89 -21.07 20.21
CA ILE A 385 2.71 -20.18 20.13
C ILE A 385 1.46 -20.92 20.62
N GLU A 386 1.25 -22.16 20.17
CA GLU A 386 0.11 -22.97 20.62
C GLU A 386 0.17 -23.25 22.13
N ARG A 387 1.36 -23.53 22.68
CA ARG A 387 1.53 -23.72 24.12
C ARG A 387 1.18 -22.46 24.91
N ARG A 388 1.64 -21.28 24.46
CA ARG A 388 1.28 -19.99 25.06
C ARG A 388 -0.23 -19.73 24.99
N GLN A 389 -0.88 -19.98 23.85
CA GLN A 389 -2.33 -19.83 23.70
C GLN A 389 -3.12 -20.77 24.63
N ARG A 390 -2.67 -22.02 24.81
CA ARG A 390 -3.26 -22.95 25.79
C ARG A 390 -3.06 -22.47 27.23
N GLU A 391 -1.86 -22.00 27.59
CA GLU A 391 -1.56 -21.41 28.91
C GLU A 391 -2.40 -20.15 29.20
N GLU A 392 -2.65 -19.30 28.20
CA GLU A 392 -3.49 -18.10 28.32
C GLU A 392 -4.98 -18.43 28.42
N ALA A 393 -5.49 -19.39 27.63
CA ALA A 393 -6.87 -19.86 27.73
C ALA A 393 -7.16 -20.54 29.09
N GLU A 394 -6.20 -21.24 29.67
CA GLU A 394 -6.34 -21.79 31.02
C GLU A 394 -6.36 -20.69 32.09
N ARG A 395 -5.56 -19.62 31.94
CA ARG A 395 -5.61 -18.46 32.85
C ARG A 395 -6.94 -17.73 32.76
N GLU A 396 -7.47 -17.51 31.57
CA GLU A 396 -8.73 -16.78 31.40
C GLU A 396 -9.95 -17.59 31.87
N THR A 397 -9.98 -18.91 31.64
CA THR A 397 -11.03 -19.77 32.21
C THR A 397 -10.97 -19.82 33.74
N ARG A 398 -9.77 -19.85 34.35
CA ARG A 398 -9.60 -19.69 35.81
C ARG A 398 -10.10 -18.34 36.32
N ARG A 399 -9.85 -17.24 35.60
CA ARG A 399 -10.37 -15.90 35.95
C ARG A 399 -11.90 -15.83 35.88
N ILE A 400 -12.50 -16.33 34.80
CA ILE A 400 -13.97 -16.35 34.61
C ILE A 400 -14.67 -17.12 35.74
N GLU A 401 -14.12 -18.26 36.15
CA GLU A 401 -14.70 -19.05 37.26
C GLU A 401 -14.47 -18.37 38.63
N GLN A 402 -13.36 -17.67 38.86
CA GLN A 402 -13.18 -16.82 40.05
C GLN A 402 -14.18 -15.65 40.09
N GLU A 403 -14.32 -14.91 38.99
CA GLU A 403 -15.28 -13.79 38.88
C GLU A 403 -16.73 -14.28 39.08
N ARG A 404 -17.05 -15.50 38.61
CA ARG A 404 -18.34 -16.17 38.83
C ARG A 404 -18.57 -16.55 40.29
N GLN A 405 -17.58 -17.11 40.97
CA GLN A 405 -17.66 -17.45 42.40
C GLN A 405 -17.82 -16.18 43.27
N GLU A 406 -17.07 -15.13 42.96
CA GLU A 406 -17.26 -13.81 43.59
C GLU A 406 -18.65 -13.23 43.32
N ALA A 407 -19.18 -13.35 42.10
CA ALA A 407 -20.52 -12.87 41.76
C ALA A 407 -21.63 -13.61 42.54
N VAL A 408 -21.50 -14.92 42.72
CA VAL A 408 -22.41 -15.73 43.55
C VAL A 408 -22.34 -15.29 45.02
N ALA A 409 -21.15 -15.17 45.60
CA ALA A 409 -20.98 -14.73 46.99
C ALA A 409 -21.53 -13.32 47.23
N LYS A 410 -21.31 -12.38 46.30
CA LYS A 410 -21.86 -11.01 46.36
C LYS A 410 -23.38 -11.01 46.24
N ALA A 411 -23.96 -11.84 45.37
CA ALA A 411 -25.41 -11.97 45.24
C ALA A 411 -26.07 -12.56 46.51
N GLU A 412 -25.43 -13.54 47.15
CA GLU A 412 -25.92 -14.13 48.39
C GLU A 412 -25.84 -13.13 49.56
N ALA A 413 -24.74 -12.39 49.70
CA ALA A 413 -24.63 -11.32 50.71
C ALA A 413 -25.72 -10.24 50.54
N ILE A 414 -25.97 -9.81 49.29
CA ILE A 414 -27.05 -8.85 48.97
C ILE A 414 -28.44 -9.43 49.31
N ARG A 415 -28.63 -10.75 49.19
CA ARG A 415 -29.88 -11.42 49.58
C ARG A 415 -30.06 -11.43 51.10
N GLN A 416 -29.04 -11.86 51.85
CA GLN A 416 -29.09 -11.90 53.32
C GLN A 416 -29.32 -10.50 53.90
N GLU A 417 -28.67 -9.47 53.35
CA GLU A 417 -28.87 -8.07 53.78
C GLU A 417 -30.31 -7.57 53.54
N LYS A 418 -30.93 -7.94 52.41
CA LYS A 418 -32.35 -7.63 52.13
C LYS A 418 -33.29 -8.36 53.09
N GLU A 419 -33.06 -9.65 53.34
CA GLU A 419 -33.88 -10.45 54.26
C GLU A 419 -33.81 -9.90 55.70
N ARG A 420 -32.64 -9.45 56.16
CA ARG A 420 -32.48 -8.74 57.45
C ARG A 420 -33.28 -7.45 57.51
N ARG A 421 -33.18 -6.59 56.48
CA ARG A 421 -33.92 -5.31 56.44
C ARG A 421 -35.44 -5.49 56.43
N VAL A 422 -35.95 -6.50 55.73
CA VAL A 422 -37.39 -6.83 55.74
C VAL A 422 -37.85 -7.29 57.12
N ALA A 423 -37.05 -8.12 57.81
CA ALA A 423 -37.37 -8.58 59.17
C ALA A 423 -37.34 -7.43 60.20
N GLU A 424 -36.42 -6.47 60.06
CA GLU A 424 -36.36 -5.27 60.89
C GLU A 424 -37.57 -4.34 60.66
N GLU A 425 -37.94 -4.09 59.41
CA GLU A 425 -39.12 -3.29 59.06
C GLU A 425 -40.42 -3.92 59.57
N GLN A 426 -40.54 -5.26 59.51
CA GLN A 426 -41.67 -6.00 60.08
C GLN A 426 -41.75 -5.86 61.60
N ARG A 427 -40.62 -5.90 62.31
CA ARG A 427 -40.60 -5.67 63.77
C ARG A 427 -41.08 -4.27 64.14
N ILE A 428 -40.58 -3.23 63.46
CA ILE A 428 -40.97 -1.84 63.72
C ILE A 428 -42.47 -1.64 63.48
N LYS A 429 -43.02 -2.25 62.42
CA LYS A 429 -44.48 -2.22 62.15
C LYS A 429 -45.30 -2.92 63.24
N ALA A 430 -44.92 -4.12 63.65
CA ALA A 430 -45.63 -4.86 64.69
C ALA A 430 -45.56 -4.19 66.07
N GLU A 431 -44.48 -3.47 66.38
CA GLU A 431 -44.33 -2.69 67.61
C GLU A 431 -45.22 -1.43 67.59
N ALA A 432 -45.26 -0.72 66.47
CA ALA A 432 -46.15 0.44 66.27
C ALA A 432 -47.65 0.03 66.30
N GLU A 433 -47.99 -1.13 65.75
CA GLU A 433 -49.36 -1.67 65.77
C GLU A 433 -49.82 -2.04 67.18
N ARG A 434 -48.95 -2.64 68.01
CA ARG A 434 -49.23 -2.86 69.44
C ARG A 434 -49.45 -1.55 70.19
N ALA A 435 -48.54 -0.59 70.03
CA ALA A 435 -48.66 0.72 70.68
C ALA A 435 -49.94 1.47 70.27
N ARG A 436 -50.42 1.30 69.03
CA ARG A 436 -51.73 1.78 68.56
C ARG A 436 -52.88 1.08 69.29
N GLN A 437 -52.86 -0.25 69.37
CA GLN A 437 -53.91 -1.03 70.03
C GLN A 437 -53.98 -0.74 71.54
N ASP A 438 -52.84 -0.62 72.21
CA ASP A 438 -52.78 -0.27 73.64
C ASP A 438 -53.36 1.13 73.89
N LYS A 439 -53.07 2.11 73.02
CA LYS A 439 -53.71 3.44 73.10
C LYS A 439 -55.23 3.37 72.92
N LEU A 440 -55.72 2.55 71.99
CA LEU A 440 -57.16 2.37 71.76
C LEU A 440 -57.84 1.67 72.96
N ASN A 441 -57.18 0.68 73.56
CA ASN A 441 -57.67 -0.01 74.76
C ASN A 441 -57.78 0.94 75.97
N ILE A 442 -56.88 1.92 76.10
CA ILE A 442 -56.95 2.98 77.11
C ILE A 442 -58.13 3.92 76.83
N LEU A 443 -58.28 4.39 75.58
CA LEU A 443 -59.38 5.29 75.20
C LEU A 443 -60.78 4.69 75.47
N SER A 444 -60.94 3.36 75.33
CA SER A 444 -62.20 2.66 75.64
C SER A 444 -62.47 2.41 77.14
N GLN A 445 -61.54 2.77 78.03
CA GLN A 445 -61.68 2.60 79.50
C GLN A 445 -61.92 3.92 80.24
N LEU A 446 -62.01 5.06 79.53
CA LEU A 446 -62.28 6.36 80.14
C LEU A 446 -63.79 6.55 80.34
N ASP A 447 -64.19 6.80 81.59
CA ASP A 447 -65.59 7.05 81.96
C ASP A 447 -66.18 8.26 81.22
N GLU A 448 -67.50 8.23 81.01
CA GLU A 448 -68.21 9.19 80.15
C GLU A 448 -68.11 10.66 80.62
N ASP A 449 -67.99 10.84 81.94
CA ASP A 449 -67.86 12.15 82.60
C ASP A 449 -66.40 12.60 82.78
N SER A 450 -65.42 11.84 82.25
CA SER A 450 -63.99 12.19 82.37
C SER A 450 -63.68 13.51 81.66
N GLN A 451 -63.14 14.46 82.41
CA GLN A 451 -62.65 15.74 81.89
C GLN A 451 -61.20 15.66 81.37
N GLU A 452 -60.67 14.44 81.20
CA GLU A 452 -59.33 14.23 80.67
C GLU A 452 -59.22 14.61 79.18
N VAL A 453 -58.20 15.41 78.86
CA VAL A 453 -57.98 15.94 77.51
C VAL A 453 -57.22 14.91 76.68
N LEU A 454 -57.93 14.21 75.79
CA LEU A 454 -57.42 13.14 74.94
C LEU A 454 -56.44 13.66 73.88
N MET A 455 -56.64 14.90 73.42
CA MET A 455 -55.78 15.63 72.50
C MET A 455 -56.05 17.14 72.62
N SER A 456 -55.01 17.96 72.57
CA SER A 456 -55.11 19.41 72.48
C SER A 456 -54.08 19.99 71.51
N GLY A 457 -54.30 21.23 71.08
CA GLY A 457 -53.41 21.92 70.16
C GLY A 457 -54.13 23.07 69.45
N HIS A 458 -53.67 23.40 68.25
CA HIS A 458 -54.29 24.41 67.39
C HIS A 458 -54.84 23.77 66.10
N LEU A 459 -56.01 24.23 65.67
CA LEU A 459 -56.60 23.88 64.38
C LEU A 459 -57.26 25.12 63.74
N SER A 460 -57.53 25.06 62.45
CA SER A 460 -58.45 26.01 61.79
C SER A 460 -59.75 25.29 61.46
N ILE A 461 -60.89 25.95 61.71
CA ILE A 461 -62.21 25.37 61.49
C ILE A 461 -63.15 26.31 60.73
N GLN A 462 -63.93 25.76 59.81
CA GLN A 462 -65.03 26.39 59.09
C GLN A 462 -66.30 25.58 59.37
N GLY A 463 -67.39 26.21 59.81
CA GLY A 463 -68.57 25.47 60.26
C GLY A 463 -69.56 26.32 61.05
N GLY A 464 -70.62 25.67 61.55
CA GLY A 464 -71.69 26.34 62.29
C GLY A 464 -72.39 27.46 61.50
N GLY A 465 -72.52 27.30 60.19
CA GLY A 465 -73.08 28.31 59.28
C GLY A 465 -72.15 29.49 58.96
N SER A 466 -70.92 29.51 59.50
CA SER A 466 -69.97 30.61 59.25
C SER A 466 -69.08 30.29 58.04
N PRO A 467 -69.04 31.15 56.99
CA PRO A 467 -68.21 30.91 55.80
C PRO A 467 -66.71 31.16 56.04
N PHE A 468 -66.34 31.74 57.19
CA PHE A 468 -64.96 32.11 57.51
C PHE A 468 -64.24 31.05 58.33
N TRP A 469 -63.06 30.66 57.88
CA TRP A 469 -62.10 29.88 58.67
C TRP A 469 -61.67 30.63 59.92
N LYS A 470 -61.66 29.95 61.06
CA LYS A 470 -61.26 30.49 62.36
C LYS A 470 -60.19 29.59 62.97
N ARG A 471 -58.98 30.12 63.17
CA ARG A 471 -57.97 29.43 63.98
C ARG A 471 -58.41 29.44 65.45
N ARG A 472 -58.31 28.29 66.11
CA ARG A 472 -58.74 28.06 67.49
C ARG A 472 -57.75 27.14 68.20
N ALA A 473 -57.54 27.37 69.49
CA ALA A 473 -57.01 26.32 70.35
C ALA A 473 -58.14 25.31 70.60
N PHE A 474 -57.82 24.03 70.74
CA PHE A 474 -58.82 22.99 70.96
C PHE A 474 -58.42 22.03 72.09
N ALA A 475 -59.44 21.43 72.69
CA ALA A 475 -59.33 20.24 73.54
C ALA A 475 -60.39 19.23 73.07
N CYS A 476 -59.95 18.01 72.76
CA CYS A 476 -60.83 16.87 72.48
C CYS A 476 -60.96 16.05 73.77
N LEU A 477 -62.17 15.89 74.26
CA LEU A 477 -62.55 15.12 75.45
C LEU A 477 -63.52 13.99 75.03
N PRO A 478 -63.76 12.96 75.87
CA PRO A 478 -64.74 11.90 75.56
C PRO A 478 -66.15 12.41 75.22
N SER A 479 -66.53 13.57 75.75
CA SER A 479 -67.81 14.24 75.49
C SER A 479 -67.87 15.02 74.16
N GLY A 480 -66.73 15.40 73.57
CA GLY A 480 -66.69 16.15 72.31
C GLY A 480 -65.46 17.05 72.11
N LEU A 481 -65.51 17.84 71.04
CA LEU A 481 -64.45 18.77 70.64
C LEU A 481 -64.78 20.20 71.09
N TYR A 482 -63.96 20.74 71.99
CA TYR A 482 -64.12 22.06 72.59
C TYR A 482 -63.12 23.05 71.99
N LEU A 483 -63.63 24.21 71.56
CA LEU A 483 -62.89 25.19 70.76
C LEU A 483 -62.79 26.53 71.50
N TYR A 484 -61.57 26.99 71.71
CA TYR A 484 -61.22 28.14 72.54
C TYR A 484 -60.60 29.27 71.68
N PRO A 485 -60.79 30.56 72.03
CA PRO A 485 -60.15 31.68 71.33
C PRO A 485 -58.62 31.59 71.33
N SER A 486 -58.06 31.09 72.43
CA SER A 486 -56.64 30.89 72.70
C SER A 486 -56.49 29.85 73.82
N GLU A 487 -55.30 29.29 74.00
CA GLU A 487 -55.00 28.27 75.03
C GLU A 487 -55.25 28.76 76.48
N LEU A 488 -55.18 30.08 76.70
CA LEU A 488 -55.37 30.70 78.02
C LEU A 488 -56.84 30.98 78.37
N ALA A 489 -57.79 30.69 77.46
CA ALA A 489 -59.20 30.96 77.68
C ALA A 489 -59.87 29.82 78.48
N GLN A 490 -60.40 30.13 79.66
CA GLN A 490 -61.05 29.13 80.52
C GLN A 490 -62.36 28.57 79.95
N ASN A 491 -63.07 29.33 79.11
CA ASN A 491 -64.38 28.97 78.57
C ASN A 491 -64.32 28.70 77.05
N PRO A 492 -64.88 27.59 76.56
CA PRO A 492 -64.95 27.30 75.13
C PRO A 492 -65.94 28.25 74.43
N THR A 493 -65.57 28.72 73.24
CA THR A 493 -66.45 29.49 72.34
C THR A 493 -67.43 28.59 71.58
N THR A 494 -67.08 27.32 71.39
CA THR A 494 -67.93 26.33 70.70
C THR A 494 -67.60 24.95 71.26
N ALA A 495 -68.61 24.25 71.74
CA ALA A 495 -68.54 22.82 72.01
C ALA A 495 -69.23 22.08 70.87
N ILE A 496 -68.53 21.12 70.27
CA ILE A 496 -69.05 20.24 69.22
C ILE A 496 -69.26 18.88 69.89
N PRO A 497 -70.50 18.52 70.28
CA PRO A 497 -70.78 17.19 70.83
C PRO A 497 -70.56 16.16 69.74
N LEU A 498 -69.53 15.33 69.91
CA LEU A 498 -69.15 14.27 68.97
C LEU A 498 -69.86 12.97 69.32
N LYS A 499 -69.76 12.58 70.60
CA LYS A 499 -70.24 11.29 71.11
C LYS A 499 -71.68 11.02 70.72
N ASN A 500 -71.92 9.88 70.09
CA ASN A 500 -73.23 9.45 69.55
C ASN A 500 -73.90 10.43 68.56
N ASN A 501 -73.23 11.52 68.14
CA ASN A 501 -73.82 12.62 67.37
C ASN A 501 -73.11 12.88 66.03
N ILE A 502 -71.95 12.28 65.78
CA ILE A 502 -71.38 12.16 64.43
C ILE A 502 -72.32 11.31 63.56
N ALA A 503 -72.57 11.76 62.33
CA ALA A 503 -73.21 10.99 61.27
C ALA A 503 -72.17 10.46 60.26
N HIS A 504 -71.16 11.26 59.92
CA HIS A 504 -70.05 10.86 59.05
C HIS A 504 -68.79 11.69 59.32
N VAL A 505 -67.62 11.13 59.04
CA VAL A 505 -66.34 11.84 58.96
C VAL A 505 -65.68 11.47 57.64
N GLN A 506 -65.25 12.47 56.86
CA GLN A 506 -64.66 12.26 55.53
C GLN A 506 -63.43 13.15 55.32
N GLU A 507 -62.43 12.68 54.56
CA GLU A 507 -61.30 13.52 54.15
C GLU A 507 -61.80 14.61 53.19
N SER A 508 -61.49 15.87 53.48
CA SER A 508 -62.03 17.06 52.78
C SER A 508 -60.98 17.75 51.91
N HIS A 509 -59.80 17.15 51.78
CA HIS A 509 -58.71 17.61 50.92
C HIS A 509 -59.11 17.65 49.43
N LEU A 510 -60.09 16.83 49.02
CA LEU A 510 -60.63 16.81 47.66
C LEU A 510 -61.54 18.02 47.36
N ASP A 511 -62.42 18.37 48.29
CA ASP A 511 -63.41 19.44 48.10
C ASP A 511 -62.84 20.85 48.37
N THR A 512 -61.92 20.97 49.34
CA THR A 512 -61.36 22.26 49.75
C THR A 512 -60.02 22.59 49.11
N LEU A 513 -59.33 21.58 48.56
CA LEU A 513 -57.91 21.65 48.15
C LEU A 513 -56.93 22.04 49.27
N ILE A 514 -57.37 22.05 50.53
CA ILE A 514 -56.52 22.30 51.69
C ILE A 514 -55.92 20.96 52.14
N PRO A 515 -54.58 20.78 52.15
CA PRO A 515 -53.97 19.55 52.67
C PRO A 515 -54.22 19.44 54.19
N ASN A 516 -54.11 18.23 54.75
CA ASN A 516 -54.33 17.99 56.18
C ASN A 516 -55.75 18.40 56.66
N SER A 517 -56.78 18.17 55.84
CA SER A 517 -58.15 18.62 56.13
C SER A 517 -59.22 17.53 55.98
N PHE A 518 -60.16 17.54 56.92
CA PHE A 518 -61.27 16.60 57.00
C PHE A 518 -62.56 17.29 57.46
N GLN A 519 -63.70 16.68 57.19
CA GLN A 519 -65.01 17.20 57.52
C GLN A 519 -65.76 16.25 58.44
N ILE A 520 -66.33 16.81 59.51
CA ILE A 520 -67.27 16.14 60.40
C ILE A 520 -68.68 16.59 60.02
N ILE A 521 -69.58 15.63 59.83
CA ILE A 521 -71.02 15.88 59.62
C ILE A 521 -71.75 15.29 60.84
N LEU A 522 -72.49 16.12 61.56
CA LEU A 522 -73.29 15.71 62.71
C LEU A 522 -74.71 15.27 62.30
N LYS A 523 -75.39 14.52 63.17
CA LYS A 523 -76.77 14.01 62.95
C LYS A 523 -77.84 15.10 62.87
N ASP A 524 -77.52 16.33 63.28
CA ASP A 524 -78.36 17.52 63.08
C ASP A 524 -78.04 18.29 61.78
N ASN A 525 -77.29 17.65 60.86
CA ASN A 525 -76.79 18.18 59.59
C ASN A 525 -75.84 19.40 59.72
N LYS A 526 -75.30 19.69 60.91
CA LYS A 526 -74.20 20.66 61.03
C LYS A 526 -72.91 20.04 60.51
N GLN A 527 -72.33 20.68 59.49
CA GLN A 527 -70.99 20.37 58.99
C GLN A 527 -69.92 21.26 59.62
N TYR A 528 -68.76 20.67 59.86
CA TYR A 528 -67.54 21.33 60.34
C TYR A 528 -66.34 20.80 59.57
N THR A 529 -65.69 21.65 58.77
CA THR A 529 -64.43 21.30 58.11
C THR A 529 -63.26 21.80 58.95
N ILE A 530 -62.33 20.90 59.26
CA ILE A 530 -61.16 21.09 60.12
C ILE A 530 -59.89 20.98 59.28
N PHE A 531 -58.93 21.86 59.56
CA PHE A 531 -57.58 21.83 59.03
C PHE A 531 -56.58 21.77 60.19
N CYS A 532 -55.61 20.86 60.11
CA CYS A 532 -54.51 20.71 61.07
C CYS A 532 -53.17 21.12 60.44
N ASP A 533 -52.28 21.75 61.22
CA ASP A 533 -51.01 22.26 60.66
C ASP A 533 -50.09 21.13 60.14
N SER A 534 -50.16 19.92 60.73
CA SER A 534 -49.49 18.73 60.21
C SER A 534 -50.42 17.55 59.91
N LYS A 535 -50.00 16.72 58.94
CA LYS A 535 -50.65 15.43 58.61
C LYS A 535 -50.69 14.46 59.81
N ARG A 536 -49.74 14.56 60.74
CA ARG A 536 -49.74 13.72 61.94
C ARG A 536 -50.88 14.09 62.88
N GLU A 537 -51.12 15.39 63.07
CA GLU A 537 -52.23 15.89 63.90
C GLU A 537 -53.58 15.64 63.22
N GLU A 538 -53.68 15.82 61.90
CA GLU A 538 -54.85 15.40 61.10
C GLU A 538 -55.18 13.93 61.39
N GLN A 539 -54.25 13.01 61.14
CA GLN A 539 -54.50 11.58 61.30
C GLN A 539 -54.83 11.21 62.76
N GLN A 540 -54.14 11.80 63.74
CA GLN A 540 -54.42 11.54 65.15
C GLN A 540 -55.79 12.06 65.59
N LEU A 541 -56.21 13.24 65.11
CA LEU A 541 -57.52 13.81 65.44
C LEU A 541 -58.64 13.12 64.67
N PHE A 542 -58.43 12.77 63.40
CA PHE A 542 -59.38 12.01 62.57
C PHE A 542 -59.64 10.62 63.15
N GLU A 543 -58.59 9.87 63.53
CA GLU A 543 -58.75 8.57 64.17
C GLU A 543 -59.46 8.70 65.52
N LEU A 544 -59.05 9.66 66.36
CA LEU A 544 -59.68 9.90 67.66
C LEU A 544 -61.18 10.21 67.51
N ILE A 545 -61.56 11.08 66.57
CA ILE A 545 -62.95 11.49 66.35
C ILE A 545 -63.81 10.36 65.74
N ASN A 546 -63.24 9.42 64.98
CA ASN A 546 -63.95 8.22 64.52
C ASN A 546 -64.13 7.15 65.62
N HIS A 547 -63.54 7.32 66.80
CA HIS A 547 -63.68 6.41 67.95
C HIS A 547 -64.57 6.97 69.09
N LEU A 548 -65.27 8.10 68.87
CA LEU A 548 -66.18 8.78 69.83
C LEU A 548 -67.64 8.81 69.36
#